data_AF-A0A947YBP8-F1
#
_entry.id   AF-A0A947YBP8-F1
#
_cell.length_a   1.000
_cell.length_b   1.000
_cell.length_c   1.000
_cell.angle_alpha   90.00
_cell.angle_beta   90.00
_cell.angle_gamma   90.00
#
_symmetry.space_group_name_H-M   'P 1'
#
loop_
_entity.id
_entity.type
_entity.pdbx_description
1 polymer ?
#
loop_
_entity_poly.entity_id
_entity_poly.type
_entity_poly.pdbx_seq_one_letter_code
_entity_poly.pdbx_strand_id
1 'polypeptide(L)'
;MNRKQRITLWVGVCNVIFLLLFPPFDSLSVTGENALIFAGFNFIFANTANEVVNTDVLFLEMVVVVINIAIAWLLFNDRGPGEVRKRRFNIQNVILVGVAINLILILLFPPFENVFEVSRAIVPSFQGFYFIFAAEPLHAIIVPVLYEEVVFVIINGTLLWFFFRPERTKDLTPAEAIALMRKLSKK
;
A
#
# COMPACT_ATOMS: atom_id res chain seq x y z
N MET A 1 -12.13 -7.66 -18.40
CA MET A 1 -11.48 -7.51 -17.07
C MET A 1 -11.49 -8.85 -16.36
N ASN A 2 -10.32 -9.39 -16.03
CA ASN A 2 -10.22 -10.70 -15.37
C ASN A 2 -10.62 -10.62 -13.88
N ARG A 3 -10.98 -11.75 -13.24
CA ARG A 3 -11.27 -11.83 -11.79
C ARG A 3 -10.14 -11.21 -10.96
N LYS A 4 -8.90 -11.44 -11.37
CA LYS A 4 -7.71 -10.90 -10.70
C LYS A 4 -7.67 -9.36 -10.71
N GLN A 5 -7.83 -8.77 -11.90
CA GLN A 5 -7.92 -7.31 -12.07
C GLN A 5 -9.10 -6.71 -11.29
N ARG A 6 -10.24 -7.40 -11.23
CA ARG A 6 -11.40 -6.98 -10.44
C ARG A 6 -11.10 -6.94 -8.95
N ILE A 7 -10.43 -7.97 -8.41
CA ILE A 7 -10.03 -8.01 -7.01
C ILE A 7 -9.07 -6.86 -6.70
N THR A 8 -8.05 -6.66 -7.54
CA THR A 8 -7.10 -5.54 -7.40
C THR A 8 -7.78 -4.19 -7.40
N LEU A 9 -8.76 -3.98 -8.29
CA LEU A 9 -9.51 -2.72 -8.34
C LEU A 9 -10.35 -2.52 -7.09
N TRP A 10 -11.04 -3.55 -6.60
CA TRP A 10 -11.79 -3.46 -5.33
C TRP A 10 -10.89 -3.15 -4.14
N VAL A 11 -9.74 -3.81 -4.02
CA VAL A 11 -8.75 -3.50 -2.97
C VAL A 11 -8.31 -2.03 -3.09
N GLY A 12 -8.03 -1.58 -4.31
CA GLY A 12 -7.68 -0.20 -4.59
C GLY A 12 -8.75 0.83 -4.20
N VAL A 13 -10.01 0.57 -4.55
CA VAL A 13 -11.14 1.43 -4.18
C VAL A 13 -11.31 1.46 -2.66
N CYS A 14 -11.18 0.32 -1.98
CA CYS A 14 -11.22 0.29 -0.52
C CYS A 14 -10.10 1.13 0.10
N ASN A 15 -8.88 1.09 -0.45
CA ASN A 15 -7.77 1.93 0.02
C ASN A 15 -8.07 3.42 -0.14
N VAL A 16 -8.60 3.84 -1.30
CA VAL A 16 -9.00 5.24 -1.51
C VAL A 16 -10.09 5.66 -0.52
N ILE A 17 -11.12 4.83 -0.31
CA ILE A 17 -12.17 5.12 0.67
C ILE A 17 -11.56 5.24 2.07
N PHE A 18 -10.62 4.36 2.42
CA PHE A 18 -9.95 4.40 3.72
C PHE A 18 -9.17 5.70 3.93
N LEU A 19 -8.37 6.13 2.95
CA LEU A 19 -7.63 7.40 3.00
C LEU A 19 -8.56 8.62 3.10
N LEU A 20 -9.73 8.58 2.46
CA LEU A 20 -10.71 9.66 2.56
C LEU A 20 -11.47 9.65 3.90
N LEU A 21 -11.63 8.48 4.51
CA LEU A 21 -12.32 8.31 5.79
C LEU A 21 -11.40 8.64 6.98
N PHE A 22 -10.12 8.33 6.83
CA PHE A 22 -9.05 8.60 7.78
C PHE A 22 -7.96 9.44 7.10
N PRO A 23 -8.20 10.71 6.74
CA PRO A 23 -7.18 11.52 6.13
C PRO A 23 -6.12 11.93 7.16
N PRO A 24 -4.91 12.28 6.69
CA PRO A 24 -3.88 12.87 7.55
C PRO A 24 -4.28 14.28 7.97
N PHE A 25 -4.04 14.61 9.23
CA PHE A 25 -4.32 15.91 9.83
C PHE A 25 -3.05 16.56 10.38
N ASP A 26 -3.03 17.88 10.30
CA ASP A 26 -2.16 18.74 11.07
C ASP A 26 -2.98 19.42 12.18
N SER A 27 -2.40 19.54 13.36
CA SER A 27 -2.96 20.28 14.49
C SER A 27 -2.34 21.67 14.60
N LEU A 28 -3.16 22.66 14.92
CA LEU A 28 -2.69 24.01 15.23
C LEU A 28 -2.05 24.04 16.62
N SER A 29 -0.82 24.56 16.71
CA SER A 29 -0.14 24.72 18.00
C SER A 29 -0.91 25.69 18.91
N VAL A 30 -1.12 25.30 20.18
CA VAL A 30 -1.78 26.13 21.20
C VAL A 30 -0.88 27.29 21.66
N THR A 31 0.39 27.26 21.29
CA THR A 31 1.46 28.18 21.76
C THR A 31 1.52 29.54 21.04
N GLY A 32 0.48 29.93 20.31
CA GLY A 32 0.29 31.31 19.83
C GLY A 32 0.94 31.63 18.48
N GLU A 33 1.78 30.74 17.95
CA GLU A 33 2.18 30.73 16.56
C GLU A 33 1.31 29.70 15.84
N ASN A 34 0.58 30.09 14.78
CA ASN A 34 -0.29 29.24 13.95
C ASN A 34 0.52 28.19 13.15
N ALA A 35 1.39 27.47 13.83
CA ALA A 35 2.19 26.38 13.30
C ALA A 35 1.32 25.13 13.21
N LEU A 36 1.31 24.53 12.02
CA LEU A 36 0.67 23.25 11.72
C LEU A 36 1.67 22.14 12.05
N ILE A 37 1.29 21.24 12.96
CA ILE A 37 2.10 20.09 13.40
C ILE A 37 1.35 18.82 13.02
N PHE A 38 2.02 17.89 12.35
CA PHE A 38 1.39 16.62 11.97
C PHE A 38 0.79 15.89 13.17
N ALA A 39 -0.53 15.70 13.15
CA ALA A 39 -1.32 15.13 14.24
C ALA A 39 -1.66 13.64 14.01
N GLY A 40 -1.39 13.12 12.82
CA GLY A 40 -1.68 11.73 12.45
C GLY A 40 -2.93 11.60 11.60
N PHE A 41 -3.41 10.36 11.45
CA PHE A 41 -4.59 10.02 10.67
C PHE A 41 -5.80 9.88 11.61
N ASN A 42 -6.80 10.74 11.43
CA ASN A 42 -8.00 10.76 12.27
C ASN A 42 -9.24 10.53 11.43
N PHE A 43 -10.30 10.04 12.07
CA PHE A 43 -11.57 9.83 11.39
C PHE A 43 -12.18 11.19 11.04
N ILE A 44 -12.51 11.40 9.76
CA ILE A 44 -12.94 12.71 9.23
C ILE A 44 -14.14 13.33 9.95
N PHE A 45 -15.02 12.51 10.54
CA PHE A 45 -16.20 12.99 11.27
C PHE A 45 -15.97 13.17 12.78
N ALA A 46 -14.78 12.86 13.28
CA ALA A 46 -14.38 13.05 14.67
C ALA A 46 -13.46 14.27 14.89
N ASN A 47 -13.26 15.08 13.84
CA ASN A 47 -12.30 16.20 13.86
C ASN A 47 -12.57 17.17 15.02
N THR A 48 -11.50 17.54 15.69
CA THR A 48 -11.49 18.59 16.71
C THR A 48 -11.32 19.96 16.05
N ALA A 49 -11.72 21.03 16.74
CA ALA A 49 -11.78 22.38 16.17
C ALA A 49 -10.43 22.95 15.66
N ASN A 50 -9.31 22.30 15.98
CA ASN A 50 -7.95 22.76 15.71
C ASN A 50 -7.19 21.87 14.71
N GLU A 51 -7.89 20.98 14.00
CA GLU A 51 -7.29 20.07 13.02
C GLU A 51 -7.61 20.50 11.59
N VAL A 52 -6.59 20.48 10.73
CA VAL A 52 -6.67 20.77 9.29
C VAL A 52 -6.15 19.57 8.52
N VAL A 53 -6.84 19.18 7.44
CA VAL A 53 -6.37 18.07 6.60
C VAL A 53 -5.05 18.44 5.95
N ASN A 54 -4.03 17.59 6.12
CA ASN A 54 -2.76 17.71 5.44
C ASN A 54 -2.93 17.22 3.99
N THR A 55 -3.21 18.14 3.09
CA THR A 55 -3.48 17.82 1.68
C THR A 55 -2.27 17.26 0.96
N ASP A 56 -1.06 17.60 1.39
CA ASP A 56 0.17 17.18 0.73
C ASP A 56 0.45 15.70 1.00
N VAL A 57 0.34 15.29 2.27
CA VAL A 57 0.42 13.87 2.65
C VAL A 57 -0.73 13.10 2.00
N LEU A 58 -1.97 13.60 2.09
CA LEU A 58 -3.13 12.91 1.49
C LEU A 58 -2.98 12.71 -0.02
N PHE A 59 -2.50 13.73 -0.74
CA PHE A 59 -2.25 13.63 -2.17
C PHE A 59 -1.21 12.56 -2.49
N LEU A 60 -0.12 12.53 -1.71
CA LEU A 60 0.96 11.58 -1.94
C LEU A 60 0.50 10.14 -1.69
N GLU A 61 -0.23 9.88 -0.61
CA GLU A 61 -0.85 8.58 -0.33
C GLU A 61 -1.76 8.13 -1.47
N MET A 62 -2.60 9.04 -1.98
CA MET A 62 -3.49 8.76 -3.10
C MET A 62 -2.71 8.39 -4.37
N VAL A 63 -1.61 9.07 -4.67
CA VAL A 63 -0.75 8.76 -5.81
C VAL A 63 -0.11 7.39 -5.65
N VAL A 64 0.40 7.05 -4.47
CA VAL A 64 1.01 5.73 -4.17
C VAL A 64 -0.01 4.62 -4.37
N VAL A 65 -1.23 4.78 -3.85
CA VAL A 65 -2.32 3.82 -4.04
C VAL A 65 -2.64 3.61 -5.52
N VAL A 66 -2.78 4.69 -6.29
CA VAL A 66 -3.08 4.62 -7.73
C VAL A 66 -1.96 3.93 -8.50
N ILE A 67 -0.70 4.24 -8.21
CA ILE A 67 0.47 3.59 -8.83
C ILE A 67 0.47 2.08 -8.51
N ASN A 68 0.26 1.70 -7.25
CA ASN A 68 0.23 0.31 -6.83
C ASN A 68 -0.90 -0.47 -7.53
N ILE A 69 -2.09 0.13 -7.67
CA ILE A 69 -3.21 -0.44 -8.43
C ILE A 69 -2.83 -0.60 -9.90
N ALA A 70 -2.23 0.41 -10.52
CA ALA A 70 -1.86 0.38 -11.94
C ALA A 70 -0.81 -0.71 -12.22
N ILE A 71 0.22 -0.81 -11.37
CA ILE A 71 1.24 -1.86 -11.46
C ILE A 71 0.60 -3.24 -11.31
N ALA A 72 -0.20 -3.46 -10.27
CA ALA A 72 -0.87 -4.73 -10.03
C ALA A 72 -1.81 -5.11 -11.18
N TRP A 73 -2.54 -4.14 -11.73
CA TRP A 73 -3.42 -4.34 -12.88
C TRP A 73 -2.66 -4.78 -14.14
N LEU A 74 -1.53 -4.15 -14.42
CA LEU A 74 -0.64 -4.52 -15.53
C LEU A 74 -0.03 -5.91 -15.32
N LEU A 75 0.38 -6.23 -14.10
CA LEU A 75 0.95 -7.54 -13.74
C LEU A 75 -0.07 -8.68 -13.87
N PHE A 76 -1.35 -8.42 -13.57
CA PHE A 76 -2.43 -9.40 -13.66
C PHE A 76 -3.19 -9.39 -14.99
N ASN A 77 -2.66 -8.69 -16.00
CA ASN A 77 -3.20 -8.75 -17.33
C ASN A 77 -2.86 -10.11 -17.97
N ASP A 78 -3.85 -11.00 -18.06
CA ASP A 78 -3.69 -12.28 -18.76
C ASP A 78 -3.55 -11.96 -20.27
N ARG A 79 -2.32 -12.01 -20.79
CA ARG A 79 -2.05 -11.89 -22.24
C ARG A 79 -2.60 -13.13 -22.96
N GLY A 80 -3.10 -12.93 -24.18
CA GLY A 80 -4.00 -13.83 -24.91
C GLY A 80 -3.51 -15.27 -25.19
N PRO A 81 -4.32 -16.08 -25.91
CA PRO A 81 -4.25 -17.56 -25.93
C PRO A 81 -2.98 -18.18 -26.57
N GLY A 82 -1.95 -17.41 -26.89
CA GLY A 82 -0.72 -17.87 -27.54
C GLY A 82 0.51 -17.99 -26.63
N GLU A 83 0.49 -17.42 -25.43
CA GLU A 83 1.63 -17.48 -24.49
C GLU A 83 1.41 -18.55 -23.41
N VAL A 84 1.15 -19.79 -23.81
CA VAL A 84 1.19 -20.97 -22.91
C VAL A 84 2.64 -21.38 -22.63
N ARG A 85 3.57 -20.41 -22.52
CA ARG A 85 4.92 -20.68 -22.02
C ARG A 85 4.88 -20.56 -20.51
N LYS A 86 4.42 -21.64 -19.85
CA LYS A 86 4.65 -21.98 -18.43
C LYS A 86 5.06 -20.79 -17.56
N ARG A 87 4.22 -19.76 -17.41
CA ARG A 87 4.46 -18.74 -16.38
C ARG A 87 3.95 -19.30 -15.05
N ARG A 88 4.66 -20.32 -14.57
CA ARG A 88 4.53 -20.93 -13.23
C ARG A 88 5.05 -19.96 -12.15
N PHE A 89 5.05 -18.65 -12.41
CA PHE A 89 5.30 -17.69 -11.34
C PHE A 89 4.10 -17.77 -10.42
N ASN A 90 4.31 -18.37 -9.25
CA ASN A 90 3.34 -18.37 -8.18
C ASN A 90 2.97 -16.91 -7.92
N ILE A 91 1.72 -16.53 -8.22
CA ILE A 91 1.25 -15.14 -8.09
C ILE A 91 1.51 -14.63 -6.67
N GLN A 92 1.43 -15.52 -5.68
CA GLN A 92 1.81 -15.24 -4.30
C GLN A 92 3.26 -14.80 -4.15
N ASN A 93 4.21 -15.40 -4.87
CA ASN A 93 5.60 -14.98 -4.83
C ASN A 93 5.77 -13.59 -5.45
N VAL A 94 5.03 -13.27 -6.51
CA VAL A 94 5.05 -11.93 -7.12
C VAL A 94 4.54 -10.89 -6.14
N ILE A 95 3.46 -11.20 -5.41
CA ILE A 95 2.92 -10.32 -4.37
C ILE A 95 3.94 -10.13 -3.24
N LEU A 96 4.56 -11.21 -2.75
CA LEU A 96 5.59 -11.12 -1.71
C LEU A 96 6.80 -10.29 -2.15
N VAL A 97 7.27 -10.45 -3.38
CA VAL A 97 8.35 -9.63 -3.95
C VAL A 97 7.90 -8.17 -4.04
N GLY A 98 6.66 -7.90 -4.46
CA GLY A 98 6.11 -6.54 -4.50
C GLY A 98 6.06 -5.88 -3.12
N VAL A 99 5.62 -6.62 -2.10
CA VAL A 99 5.62 -6.17 -0.69
C VAL A 99 7.04 -5.88 -0.22
N ALA A 100 7.99 -6.78 -0.48
CA ALA A 100 9.38 -6.58 -0.11
C ALA A 100 9.99 -5.32 -0.75
N ILE A 101 9.72 -5.09 -2.03
CA ILE A 101 10.16 -3.87 -2.74
C ILE A 101 9.53 -2.63 -2.11
N ASN A 102 8.23 -2.63 -1.82
CA ASN A 102 7.56 -1.50 -1.18
C ASN A 102 8.18 -1.18 0.19
N LEU A 103 8.40 -2.20 1.04
CA LEU A 103 9.04 -2.02 2.35
C LEU A 103 10.46 -1.48 2.21
N ILE A 104 11.24 -1.96 1.23
CA ILE A 104 12.57 -1.42 0.96
C ILE A 104 12.50 0.05 0.55
N LEU A 105 11.56 0.42 -0.32
CA LEU A 105 11.37 1.81 -0.75
C LEU A 105 10.98 2.70 0.43
N ILE A 106 10.05 2.27 1.28
CA ILE A 106 9.65 3.02 2.49
C ILE A 106 10.84 3.24 3.43
N LEU A 107 11.71 2.24 3.60
CA LEU A 107 12.90 2.37 4.45
C LEU A 107 14.01 3.22 3.81
N LEU A 108 14.14 3.17 2.49
CA LEU A 108 15.11 3.98 1.75
C LEU A 108 14.66 5.42 1.59
N PHE A 109 13.36 5.65 1.54
CA PHE A 109 12.73 6.95 1.40
C PHE A 109 11.69 7.13 2.50
N PRO A 110 12.09 7.32 3.77
CA PRO A 110 11.14 7.57 4.84
C PRO A 110 10.55 8.99 4.72
N PRO A 111 9.37 9.22 5.32
CA PRO A 111 8.77 10.55 5.39
C PRO A 111 9.58 11.43 6.34
N PHE A 112 9.95 12.62 5.89
CA PHE A 112 10.70 13.59 6.68
C PHE A 112 9.91 14.88 6.92
N GLU A 113 10.13 15.44 8.10
CA GLU A 113 9.83 16.83 8.46
C GLU A 113 11.13 17.60 8.65
N ASN A 114 11.07 18.91 8.49
CA ASN A 114 12.19 19.79 8.78
C ASN A 114 12.02 20.43 10.16
N VAL A 115 13.05 20.34 10.98
CA VAL A 115 13.09 20.91 12.33
C VAL A 115 13.89 22.21 12.27
N PHE A 116 13.27 23.30 11.77
CA PHE A 116 13.92 24.62 11.74
C PHE A 116 13.88 25.30 13.12
N GLU A 117 15.04 25.78 13.59
CA GLU A 117 15.17 26.73 14.70
C GLU A 117 15.25 28.17 14.18
N VAL A 118 14.22 28.67 13.50
CA VAL A 118 14.13 30.12 13.22
C VAL A 118 13.11 30.68 14.19
N SER A 119 13.62 31.29 15.27
CA SER A 119 12.91 31.94 16.38
C SER A 119 12.10 31.05 17.33
N ARG A 120 12.78 30.34 18.26
CA ARG A 120 12.22 29.77 19.53
C ARG A 120 10.95 28.90 19.47
N ALA A 121 10.40 28.63 18.30
CA ALA A 121 9.31 27.70 18.08
C ALA A 121 9.79 26.62 17.11
N ILE A 122 9.80 25.39 17.57
CA ILE A 122 10.01 24.21 16.72
C ILE A 122 8.72 24.08 15.90
N VAL A 123 8.79 24.31 14.59
CA VAL A 123 7.65 24.11 13.68
C VAL A 123 8.00 22.96 12.72
N PRO A 124 7.60 21.72 13.04
CA PRO A 124 7.76 20.59 12.15
C PRO A 124 6.79 20.73 10.98
N SER A 125 7.32 20.89 9.76
CA SER A 125 6.53 20.84 8.53
C SER A 125 6.93 19.62 7.71
N PHE A 126 5.97 18.81 7.27
CA PHE A 126 6.22 17.72 6.34
C PHE A 126 6.88 18.25 5.07
N GLN A 127 8.00 17.65 4.66
CA GLN A 127 8.74 18.05 3.46
C GLN A 127 8.68 17.00 2.34
N GLY A 128 8.27 15.76 2.66
CA GLY A 128 8.18 14.69 1.68
C GLY A 128 9.04 13.49 2.05
N PHE A 129 9.31 12.66 1.05
CA PHE A 129 10.10 11.44 1.18
C PHE A 129 11.46 11.64 0.54
N TYR A 130 12.52 11.54 1.35
CA TYR A 130 13.89 11.76 0.90
C TYR A 130 14.71 10.50 1.08
N PHE A 131 15.75 10.35 0.27
CA PHE A 131 16.65 9.22 0.42
C PHE A 131 17.36 9.29 1.78
N ILE A 132 17.27 8.23 2.58
CA ILE A 132 17.74 8.19 3.98
C ILE A 132 19.22 8.53 4.12
N PHE A 133 20.06 8.19 3.13
CA PHE A 133 21.50 8.48 3.15
C PHE A 133 21.85 9.88 2.61
N ALA A 134 20.87 10.62 2.12
CA ALA A 134 21.01 12.01 1.68
C ALA A 134 20.25 12.98 2.62
N ALA A 135 19.79 12.50 3.78
CA ALA A 135 19.03 13.31 4.73
C ALA A 135 19.91 14.44 5.30
N GLU A 136 19.43 15.67 5.19
CA GLU A 136 20.10 16.83 5.80
C GLU A 136 19.96 16.81 7.34
N PRO A 137 20.86 17.47 8.10
CA PRO A 137 20.91 17.39 9.56
C PRO A 137 19.63 17.81 10.30
N LEU A 138 18.77 18.61 9.65
CA LEU A 138 17.52 19.11 10.21
C LEU A 138 16.30 18.26 9.83
N HIS A 139 16.49 17.17 9.06
CA HIS A 139 15.40 16.28 8.71
C HIS A 139 15.16 15.25 9.83
N ALA A 140 13.96 15.25 10.39
CA ALA A 140 13.48 14.23 11.31
C ALA A 140 12.47 13.32 10.61
N ILE A 141 12.50 12.03 10.92
CA ILE A 141 11.54 11.08 10.34
C ILE A 141 10.19 11.26 11.02
N ILE A 142 9.12 11.41 10.24
CA ILE A 142 7.75 11.41 10.76
C ILE A 142 7.33 9.97 11.04
N VAL A 143 7.68 9.48 12.23
CA VAL A 143 7.42 8.10 12.66
C VAL A 143 5.95 7.68 12.49
N PRO A 144 4.93 8.53 12.80
CA PRO A 144 3.55 8.17 12.57
C PRO A 144 3.22 7.84 11.09
N VAL A 145 3.73 8.63 10.14
CA VAL A 145 3.54 8.38 8.69
C VAL A 145 4.32 7.14 8.28
N LEU A 146 5.55 6.98 8.75
CA LEU A 146 6.35 5.79 8.45
C LEU A 146 5.67 4.50 8.93
N TYR A 147 5.07 4.53 10.12
CA TYR A 147 4.33 3.40 10.67
C TYR A 147 3.11 3.06 9.83
N GLU A 148 2.36 4.08 9.40
CA GLU A 148 1.17 3.93 8.57
C GLU A 148 1.51 3.30 7.22
N GLU A 149 2.51 3.84 6.50
CA GLU A 149 3.03 3.29 5.24
C GLU A 149 3.39 1.79 5.34
N VAL A 150 4.15 1.42 6.38
CA VAL A 150 4.55 0.02 6.62
C VAL A 150 3.33 -0.88 6.86
N VAL A 151 2.42 -0.44 7.74
CA VAL A 151 1.21 -1.21 8.07
C VAL A 151 0.32 -1.36 6.86
N PHE A 152 0.15 -0.30 6.08
CA PHE A 152 -0.69 -0.27 4.90
C PHE A 152 -0.18 -1.23 3.81
N VAL A 153 1.14 -1.25 3.58
CA VAL A 153 1.78 -2.20 2.67
C VAL A 153 1.61 -3.65 3.15
N ILE A 154 1.78 -3.92 4.45
CA ILE A 154 1.61 -5.27 5.01
C ILE A 154 0.16 -5.74 4.88
N ILE A 155 -0.82 -4.89 5.20
CA ILE A 155 -2.25 -5.22 5.08
C ILE A 155 -2.60 -5.51 3.62
N ASN A 156 -2.25 -4.61 2.70
CA ASN A 156 -2.53 -4.78 1.28
C ASN A 156 -1.85 -6.02 0.70
N GLY A 157 -0.57 -6.21 1.02
CA GLY A 157 0.19 -7.40 0.67
C GLY A 157 -0.47 -8.68 1.14
N THR A 158 -0.90 -8.72 2.40
CA THR A 158 -1.57 -9.87 3.02
C THR A 158 -2.92 -10.17 2.36
N LEU A 159 -3.75 -9.14 2.14
CA LEU A 159 -5.05 -9.28 1.49
C LEU A 159 -4.89 -9.84 0.07
N LEU A 160 -4.00 -9.26 -0.73
CA LEU A 160 -3.73 -9.75 -2.08
C LEU A 160 -3.19 -11.19 -2.05
N TRP A 161 -2.23 -11.48 -1.18
CA TRP A 161 -1.65 -12.82 -1.06
C TRP A 161 -2.69 -13.88 -0.70
N PHE A 162 -3.65 -13.52 0.17
CA PHE A 162 -4.77 -14.36 0.56
C PHE A 162 -5.77 -14.56 -0.60
N PHE A 163 -6.19 -13.49 -1.27
CA PHE A 163 -7.14 -13.57 -2.38
C PHE A 163 -6.60 -14.30 -3.61
N PHE A 164 -5.28 -14.29 -3.80
CA PHE A 164 -4.61 -14.99 -4.89
C PHE A 164 -4.06 -16.37 -4.52
N ARG A 165 -4.49 -16.93 -3.38
CA ARG A 165 -4.14 -18.29 -2.99
C ARG A 165 -4.65 -19.27 -4.06
N PRO A 166 -3.78 -20.12 -4.64
CA PRO A 166 -4.24 -21.16 -5.55
C PRO A 166 -5.19 -22.09 -4.79
N GLU A 167 -6.34 -22.41 -5.38
CA GLU A 167 -7.19 -23.48 -4.88
C GLU A 167 -6.31 -24.72 -4.72
N ARG A 168 -6.34 -25.35 -3.54
CA ARG A 168 -5.74 -26.66 -3.36
C ARG A 168 -6.41 -27.55 -4.40
N THR A 169 -5.71 -27.84 -5.50
CA THR A 169 -6.09 -28.95 -6.35
C THR A 169 -6.17 -30.14 -5.42
N LYS A 170 -7.40 -30.60 -5.17
CA LYS A 170 -7.65 -31.84 -4.46
C LYS A 170 -6.79 -32.86 -5.20
N ASP A 171 -5.72 -33.33 -4.56
CA ASP A 171 -4.94 -34.42 -5.13
C ASP A 171 -5.94 -35.54 -5.35
N LEU A 172 -6.18 -35.88 -6.62
CA LEU A 172 -7.12 -36.91 -6.98
C LEU A 172 -6.73 -38.15 -6.18
N THR A 173 -7.67 -38.65 -5.38
CA THR A 173 -7.42 -39.92 -4.71
C THR A 173 -7.14 -40.98 -5.78
N PRO A 174 -6.33 -42.01 -5.51
CA PRO A 174 -5.99 -43.02 -6.51
C PRO A 174 -7.23 -43.60 -7.22
N ALA A 175 -8.35 -43.72 -6.50
CA ALA A 175 -9.64 -44.14 -7.04
C ALA A 175 -10.24 -43.15 -8.06
N GLU A 176 -10.18 -41.84 -7.79
CA GLU A 176 -10.68 -40.80 -8.70
C GLU A 176 -9.78 -40.65 -9.94
N ALA A 177 -8.46 -40.81 -9.79
CA ALA A 177 -7.52 -40.81 -10.91
C ALA A 177 -7.77 -41.99 -11.87
N ILE A 178 -8.01 -43.19 -11.34
CA ILE A 178 -8.37 -44.38 -12.13
C ILE A 178 -9.72 -44.18 -12.84
N ALA A 179 -10.70 -43.59 -12.15
CA ALA A 179 -12.00 -43.29 -12.74
C ALA A 179 -11.91 -42.26 -13.89
N LEU A 180 -11.05 -41.26 -13.74
CA LEU A 180 -10.79 -40.25 -14.78
C LEU A 180 -10.10 -40.87 -16.02
N MET A 181 -9.07 -41.69 -15.80
CA MET A 181 -8.38 -42.41 -16.89
C MET A 181 -9.34 -43.33 -17.66
N ARG A 182 -10.23 -44.03 -16.95
CA ARG A 182 -11.22 -44.92 -17.56
C ARG A 182 -12.27 -44.15 -18.39
N LYS A 183 -12.61 -42.91 -18.00
CA LYS A 183 -13.47 -42.02 -18.80
C LYS A 183 -12.77 -41.50 -20.05
N LEU A 184 -11.48 -41.19 -19.97
CA LEU A 184 -10.69 -40.70 -21.10
C LEU A 184 -10.36 -41.80 -22.12
N SER A 185 -10.15 -43.04 -21.66
CA SER A 185 -9.90 -44.21 -22.51
C SER A 185 -11.12 -44.72 -23.28
N LYS A 186 -12.34 -44.30 -22.90
CA LYS A 186 -13.59 -44.70 -23.56
C LYS A 186 -14.03 -43.73 -24.68
N LYS A 187 -13.20 -42.75 -25.01
CA LYS A 187 -13.43 -41.77 -26.08
C LYS A 187 -12.41 -41.99 -27.18
#